data_AF-A0A1F1VVI1-F1
#
_entry.id   AF-A0A1F1VVI1-F1
#
_cell.length_a   1.000
_cell.length_b   1.000
_cell.length_c   1.000
_cell.angle_alpha   90.00
_cell.angle_beta   90.00
_cell.angle_gamma   90.00
#
_symmetry.space_group_name_H-M   'P 1'
#
loop_
_entity.id
_entity.type
_entity.pdbx_description
1 polymer ?
#
loop_
_entity_poly.entity_id
_entity_poly.type
_entity_poly.pdbx_seq_one_letter_code
_entity_poly.pdbx_strand_id
1 'polypeptide(L)'
;MDLDAFSAAHRDQWERLDVLVGRGHLSGAETDELVALYRTCARHLSRVRSAAPDPQLIAELSSRVAAARGRLTGTREVRSRSVRRFVLQSVPAALYRIRWWTCGVMVAEIALALVVGAWTLRSPEAMAALGSPETLDTYAHEAFESYYSTYSAPDFAAAVWTNNARIAAICVAGGITGFLPLYMLYQNAVGVGQAGAIMADHDMLGVFLSLISPHGLLELTCIFIAGAAGLKLFWTMLVPGRRSRTAALAAEGRALITVAVGLTAALAVAGLIEAFVTPAPIPWLVKIAIGAGALALLWAYTLILGRSAVAAGSTGDLEEDEAGYVQPEAG
;
A
#
# COMPACT_ATOMS: atom_id res chain seq x y z
N MET A 1 18.98 -23.44 37.74
CA MET A 1 18.57 -24.53 36.82
C MET A 1 19.82 -24.96 36.10
N ASP A 2 20.13 -26.25 36.09
CA ASP A 2 21.21 -26.78 35.25
C ASP A 2 20.66 -26.87 33.80
N LEU A 3 21.22 -26.05 32.91
CA LEU A 3 20.76 -25.93 31.52
C LEU A 3 21.12 -27.16 30.70
N ASP A 4 22.22 -27.84 31.00
CA ASP A 4 22.67 -29.02 30.29
C ASP A 4 21.78 -30.22 30.65
N ALA A 5 21.47 -30.37 31.95
CA ALA A 5 20.52 -31.36 32.42
C ALA A 5 19.10 -31.11 31.89
N PHE A 6 18.66 -29.84 31.84
CA PHE A 6 17.36 -29.46 31.27
C PHE A 6 17.26 -29.77 29.77
N SER A 7 18.31 -29.46 29.02
CA SER A 7 18.38 -29.72 27.58
C SER A 7 18.44 -31.22 27.29
N ALA A 8 19.22 -31.98 28.05
CA ALA A 8 19.25 -33.44 27.94
C ALA A 8 17.89 -34.09 28.23
N ALA A 9 17.16 -33.60 29.24
CA ALA A 9 15.86 -34.16 29.63
C ALA A 9 14.72 -33.90 28.62
N HIS A 10 14.86 -32.91 27.73
CA HIS A 10 13.80 -32.49 26.81
C HIS A 10 14.18 -32.62 25.33
N ARG A 11 15.40 -33.08 25.02
CA ARG A 11 15.92 -33.22 23.66
C ARG A 11 15.00 -34.04 22.75
N ASP A 12 14.55 -35.21 23.21
CA ASP A 12 13.71 -36.11 22.42
C ASP A 12 12.39 -35.45 21.98
N GLN A 13 11.83 -34.57 22.81
CA GLN A 13 10.60 -33.84 22.50
C GLN A 13 10.83 -32.77 21.42
N TRP A 14 12.00 -32.11 21.47
CA TRP A 14 12.39 -31.11 20.48
C TRP A 14 12.73 -31.75 19.13
N GLU A 15 13.45 -32.88 19.14
CA GLU A 15 13.74 -33.64 17.93
C GLU A 15 12.46 -34.20 17.30
N ARG A 16 11.53 -34.73 18.12
CA ARG A 16 10.23 -35.18 17.63
C ARG A 16 9.42 -34.05 17.00
N LEU A 17 9.46 -32.86 17.59
CA LEU A 17 8.83 -31.65 17.02
C LEU A 17 9.42 -31.33 15.64
N ASP A 18 10.74 -31.34 15.51
CA ASP A 18 11.44 -31.08 14.25
C ASP A 18 11.06 -32.10 13.16
N VAL A 19 10.95 -33.39 13.53
CA VAL A 19 10.49 -34.46 12.63
C VAL A 19 9.08 -34.21 12.11
N LEU A 20 8.14 -33.84 12.99
CA LEU A 20 6.75 -33.57 12.60
C LEU A 20 6.63 -32.30 11.74
N VAL A 21 7.42 -31.28 12.02
CA VAL A 21 7.47 -30.05 11.20
C VAL A 21 8.00 -30.35 9.80
N GLY A 22 9.01 -31.21 9.67
CA GLY A 22 9.62 -31.58 8.39
C GLY A 22 8.80 -32.55 7.52
N ARG A 23 7.73 -33.16 8.06
CA ARG A 23 6.89 -34.10 7.29
C ARG A 23 5.95 -33.37 6.31
N GLY A 24 5.90 -33.88 5.08
CA GLY A 24 5.00 -33.36 4.03
C GLY A 24 3.52 -33.53 4.33
N HIS A 25 3.13 -34.67 4.93
CA HIS A 25 1.75 -34.96 5.34
C HIS A 25 1.75 -35.49 6.78
N LEU A 26 0.76 -35.05 7.57
CA LEU A 26 0.55 -35.47 8.96
C LEU A 26 -0.84 -36.09 9.07
N SER A 27 -0.94 -37.22 9.75
CA SER A 27 -2.22 -37.78 10.18
C SER A 27 -2.87 -36.92 11.28
N GLY A 28 -4.14 -37.18 11.60
CA GLY A 28 -4.84 -36.49 12.69
C GLY A 28 -4.12 -36.62 14.04
N ALA A 29 -3.70 -37.83 14.39
CA ALA A 29 -2.95 -38.09 15.63
C ALA A 29 -1.60 -37.37 15.67
N GLU A 30 -0.88 -37.31 14.55
CA GLU A 30 0.39 -36.56 14.45
C GLU A 30 0.19 -35.04 14.50
N THR A 31 -0.97 -34.55 14.04
CA THR A 31 -1.33 -33.14 14.15
C THR A 31 -1.59 -32.76 15.60
N ASP A 32 -2.32 -33.59 16.34
CA ASP A 32 -2.54 -33.40 17.78
C ASP A 32 -1.21 -33.47 18.56
N GLU A 33 -0.33 -34.41 18.18
CA GLU A 33 1.02 -34.53 18.71
C GLU A 33 1.86 -33.27 18.45
N LEU A 34 1.81 -32.72 17.22
CA LEU A 34 2.48 -31.48 16.85
C LEU A 34 2.00 -30.28 17.72
N VAL A 35 0.69 -30.16 17.96
CA VAL A 35 0.13 -29.10 18.82
C VAL A 35 0.63 -29.24 20.27
N ALA A 36 0.66 -30.46 20.80
CA ALA A 36 1.12 -30.74 22.15
C ALA A 36 2.62 -30.41 22.34
N LEU A 37 3.45 -30.81 21.37
CA LEU A 37 4.89 -30.55 21.38
C LEU A 37 5.20 -29.07 21.16
N TYR A 38 4.46 -28.37 20.30
CA TYR A 38 4.54 -26.91 20.12
C TYR A 38 4.30 -26.17 21.46
N ARG A 39 3.20 -26.47 22.16
CA ARG A 39 2.89 -25.86 23.46
C ARG A 39 3.95 -26.16 24.51
N THR A 40 4.52 -27.36 24.46
CA THR A 40 5.57 -27.78 25.40
C THR A 40 6.89 -27.05 25.14
N CYS A 41 7.31 -26.94 23.87
CA CYS A 41 8.48 -26.17 23.48
C CYS A 41 8.34 -24.67 23.82
N ALA A 42 7.15 -24.08 23.61
CA ALA A 42 6.87 -22.70 24.01
C ALA A 42 6.96 -22.48 25.53
N ARG A 43 6.51 -23.45 26.34
CA ARG A 43 6.68 -23.42 27.81
C ARG A 43 8.16 -23.52 28.19
N HIS A 44 8.94 -24.36 27.52
CA HIS A 44 10.38 -24.48 27.78
C HIS A 44 11.10 -23.17 27.46
N LEU A 45 10.81 -22.55 26.30
CA LEU A 45 11.34 -21.23 25.93
C LEU A 45 11.02 -20.17 26.98
N SER A 46 9.76 -20.11 27.46
CA SER A 46 9.35 -19.16 28.49
C SER A 46 10.11 -19.39 29.81
N ARG A 47 10.35 -20.66 30.18
CA ARG A 47 11.06 -21.03 31.41
C ARG A 47 12.54 -20.68 31.33
N VAL A 48 13.21 -21.00 30.22
CA VAL A 48 14.62 -20.66 29.98
C VAL A 48 14.82 -19.14 30.01
N ARG A 49 13.96 -18.39 29.32
CA ARG A 49 13.97 -16.90 29.34
C ARG A 49 13.85 -16.30 30.73
N SER A 50 13.11 -16.94 31.63
CA SER A 50 12.79 -16.38 32.95
C SER A 50 13.75 -16.83 34.05
N ALA A 51 14.34 -18.03 33.94
CA ALA A 51 15.07 -18.66 35.04
C ALA A 51 16.59 -18.79 34.83
N ALA A 52 17.06 -18.91 33.57
CA ALA A 52 18.48 -19.05 33.24
C ALA A 52 18.69 -18.73 31.74
N PRO A 53 18.86 -17.44 31.38
CA PRO A 53 18.95 -17.04 29.98
C PRO A 53 20.28 -17.46 29.34
N ASP A 54 20.27 -18.55 28.58
CA ASP A 54 21.34 -18.85 27.62
C ASP A 54 20.92 -18.40 26.21
N PRO A 55 21.65 -17.45 25.57
CA PRO A 55 21.32 -16.94 24.25
C PRO A 55 21.20 -18.02 23.17
N GLN A 56 22.04 -19.06 23.22
CA GLN A 56 22.04 -20.12 22.20
C GLN A 56 20.78 -20.98 22.30
N LEU A 57 20.47 -21.49 23.48
CA LEU A 57 19.27 -22.29 23.72
C LEU A 57 17.98 -21.49 23.48
N ILE A 58 17.96 -20.19 23.81
CA ILE A 58 16.82 -19.31 23.52
C ILE A 58 16.59 -19.19 22.01
N ALA A 59 17.64 -19.01 21.21
CA ALA A 59 17.53 -18.92 19.76
C ALA A 59 17.02 -20.24 19.15
N GLU A 60 17.55 -21.37 19.65
CA GLU A 60 17.17 -22.72 19.20
C GLU A 60 15.70 -23.04 19.50
N LEU A 61 15.22 -22.75 20.72
CA LEU A 61 13.82 -22.98 21.06
C LEU A 61 12.89 -21.99 20.36
N SER A 62 13.33 -20.74 20.15
CA SER A 62 12.55 -19.74 19.41
C SER A 62 12.36 -20.15 17.95
N SER A 63 13.39 -20.68 17.29
CA SER A 63 13.30 -21.14 15.89
C SER A 63 12.35 -22.34 15.75
N ARG A 64 12.43 -23.32 16.67
CA ARG A 64 11.51 -24.47 16.70
C ARG A 64 10.05 -24.06 16.91
N VAL A 65 9.80 -23.16 17.86
CA VAL A 65 8.44 -22.63 18.12
C VAL A 65 7.89 -21.90 16.89
N ALA A 66 8.72 -21.11 16.20
CA ALA A 66 8.32 -20.40 15.00
C ALA A 66 7.99 -21.35 13.85
N ALA A 67 8.83 -22.36 13.61
CA ALA A 67 8.64 -23.35 12.56
C ALA A 67 7.37 -24.19 12.79
N ALA A 68 7.16 -24.66 14.03
CA ALA A 68 5.97 -25.41 14.42
C ALA A 68 4.69 -24.56 14.30
N ARG A 69 4.73 -23.29 14.70
CA ARG A 69 3.60 -22.37 14.52
C ARG A 69 3.26 -22.21 13.03
N GLY A 70 4.26 -22.00 12.17
CA GLY A 70 4.06 -21.86 10.72
C GLY A 70 3.42 -23.10 10.09
N ARG A 71 3.70 -24.30 10.63
CA ARG A 71 3.08 -25.55 10.19
C ARG A 71 1.62 -25.68 10.66
N LEU A 72 1.34 -25.35 11.92
CA LEU A 72 0.01 -25.43 12.53
C LEU A 72 -0.98 -24.42 11.94
N THR A 73 -0.51 -23.27 11.47
CA THR A 73 -1.37 -22.23 10.88
C THR A 73 -1.62 -22.40 9.37
N GLY A 74 -1.19 -23.52 8.75
CA GLY A 74 -1.64 -24.00 7.43
C GLY A 74 -1.47 -23.07 6.22
N THR A 75 -0.48 -23.34 5.35
CA THR A 75 0.06 -22.34 4.39
C THR A 75 -0.34 -22.43 2.91
N ARG A 76 -1.27 -23.29 2.44
CA ARG A 76 -1.58 -23.36 0.98
C ARG A 76 -3.04 -23.13 0.57
N GLU A 77 -4.01 -23.82 1.18
CA GLU A 77 -5.43 -23.66 0.82
C GLU A 77 -6.06 -22.40 1.44
N VAL A 78 -5.71 -22.11 2.69
CA VAL A 78 -6.06 -20.87 3.39
C VAL A 78 -5.48 -19.65 2.67
N ARG A 79 -4.25 -19.76 2.12
CA ARG A 79 -3.56 -18.66 1.44
C ARG A 79 -4.21 -18.25 0.12
N SER A 80 -4.64 -19.19 -0.72
CA SER A 80 -5.31 -18.86 -1.99
C SER A 80 -6.70 -18.27 -1.78
N ARG A 81 -7.48 -18.83 -0.84
CA ARG A 81 -8.79 -18.28 -0.47
C ARG A 81 -8.66 -16.91 0.21
N SER A 82 -7.63 -16.70 1.02
CA SER A 82 -7.30 -15.40 1.64
C SER A 82 -6.91 -14.36 0.58
N VAL A 83 -6.02 -14.67 -0.37
CA VAL A 83 -5.67 -13.73 -1.47
C VAL A 83 -6.88 -13.39 -2.34
N ARG A 84 -7.69 -14.39 -2.71
CA ARG A 84 -8.92 -14.15 -3.49
C ARG A 84 -9.90 -13.26 -2.73
N ARG A 85 -10.10 -13.50 -1.43
CA ARG A 85 -10.94 -12.66 -0.57
C ARG A 85 -10.37 -11.25 -0.47
N PHE A 86 -9.07 -11.12 -0.25
CA PHE A 86 -8.39 -9.85 -0.15
C PHE A 86 -8.60 -9.00 -1.42
N VAL A 87 -8.36 -9.59 -2.59
CA VAL A 87 -8.50 -8.91 -3.89
C VAL A 87 -9.97 -8.69 -4.28
N LEU A 88 -10.89 -9.61 -4.00
CA LEU A 88 -12.28 -9.46 -4.46
C LEU A 88 -13.21 -8.81 -3.43
N GLN A 89 -12.80 -8.68 -2.17
CA GLN A 89 -13.64 -8.17 -1.08
C GLN A 89 -12.92 -7.09 -0.26
N SER A 90 -11.75 -7.38 0.32
CA SER A 90 -11.11 -6.46 1.26
C SER A 90 -10.66 -5.16 0.60
N VAL A 91 -9.89 -5.22 -0.49
CA VAL A 91 -9.40 -4.04 -1.22
C VAL A 91 -10.55 -3.22 -1.81
N PRO A 92 -11.51 -3.80 -2.56
CA PRO A 92 -12.65 -3.04 -3.06
C PRO A 92 -13.47 -2.38 -1.94
N ALA A 93 -13.69 -3.08 -0.81
CA ALA A 93 -14.43 -2.52 0.31
C ALA A 93 -13.68 -1.34 0.94
N ALA A 94 -12.37 -1.45 1.14
CA ALA A 94 -11.55 -0.38 1.69
C ALA A 94 -11.61 0.88 0.81
N LEU A 95 -11.41 0.73 -0.50
CA LEU A 95 -11.51 1.82 -1.48
C LEU A 95 -12.92 2.42 -1.53
N TYR A 96 -13.96 1.57 -1.53
CA TYR A 96 -15.34 2.04 -1.57
C TYR A 96 -15.71 2.85 -0.34
N ARG A 97 -15.28 2.45 0.87
CA ARG A 97 -15.57 3.18 2.11
C ARG A 97 -15.01 4.60 2.11
N ILE A 98 -13.87 4.82 1.44
CA ILE A 98 -13.23 6.14 1.33
C ILE A 98 -13.57 6.91 0.06
N ARG A 99 -14.40 6.36 -0.85
CA ARG A 99 -14.68 6.94 -2.18
C ARG A 99 -15.07 8.42 -2.16
N TRP A 100 -15.84 8.86 -1.16
CA TRP A 100 -16.25 10.27 -1.07
C TRP A 100 -15.12 11.17 -0.58
N TRP A 101 -14.23 10.65 0.27
CA TRP A 101 -12.98 11.34 0.60
C TRP A 101 -12.08 11.42 -0.63
N THR A 102 -11.99 10.34 -1.41
CA THR A 102 -11.25 10.31 -2.68
C THR A 102 -11.80 11.36 -3.65
N CYS A 103 -13.12 11.42 -3.87
CA CYS A 103 -13.72 12.43 -4.74
C CYS A 103 -13.49 13.86 -4.22
N GLY A 104 -13.61 14.08 -2.92
CA GLY A 104 -13.37 15.39 -2.30
C GLY A 104 -11.92 15.85 -2.48
N VAL A 105 -10.96 14.98 -2.21
CA VAL A 105 -9.52 15.23 -2.42
C VAL A 105 -9.24 15.48 -3.90
N MET A 106 -9.73 14.62 -4.78
CA MET A 106 -9.57 14.77 -6.24
C MET A 106 -10.05 16.14 -6.73
N VAL A 107 -11.27 16.55 -6.34
CA VAL A 107 -11.82 17.85 -6.76
C VAL A 107 -10.99 19.00 -6.19
N ALA A 108 -10.62 18.94 -4.91
CA ALA A 108 -9.82 19.99 -4.27
C ALA A 108 -8.44 20.12 -4.91
N GLU A 109 -7.80 19.00 -5.23
CA GLU A 109 -6.47 18.98 -5.81
C GLU A 109 -6.45 19.46 -7.26
N ILE A 110 -7.40 18.99 -8.09
CA ILE A 110 -7.56 19.47 -9.46
C ILE A 110 -7.85 20.98 -9.46
N ALA A 111 -8.73 21.45 -8.58
CA ALA A 111 -9.02 22.88 -8.46
C ALA A 111 -7.77 23.68 -8.06
N LEU A 112 -7.00 23.18 -7.09
CA LEU A 112 -5.76 23.83 -6.65
C LEU A 112 -4.71 23.85 -7.78
N ALA A 113 -4.51 22.74 -8.48
CA ALA A 113 -3.58 22.67 -9.62
C ALA A 113 -3.96 23.65 -10.73
N LEU A 114 -5.26 23.77 -11.05
CA LEU A 114 -5.76 24.75 -12.02
C LEU A 114 -5.57 26.19 -11.55
N VAL A 115 -5.81 26.49 -10.26
CA VAL A 115 -5.58 27.82 -9.69
C VAL A 115 -4.09 28.17 -9.74
N VAL A 116 -3.21 27.26 -9.32
CA VAL A 116 -1.76 27.45 -9.37
C VAL A 116 -1.32 27.66 -10.82
N GLY A 117 -1.73 26.78 -11.73
CA GLY A 117 -1.35 26.90 -13.14
C GLY A 117 -1.82 28.19 -13.78
N ALA A 118 -3.08 28.59 -13.55
CA ALA A 118 -3.62 29.84 -14.07
C ALA A 118 -2.97 31.08 -13.46
N TRP A 119 -2.61 31.03 -12.17
CA TRP A 119 -1.90 32.13 -11.51
C TRP A 119 -0.47 32.26 -12.02
N THR A 120 0.27 31.15 -12.10
CA THR A 120 1.63 31.10 -12.64
C THR A 120 1.68 31.60 -14.08
N LEU A 121 0.76 31.17 -14.95
CA LEU A 121 0.71 31.61 -16.34
C LEU A 121 0.39 33.11 -16.50
N ARG A 122 -0.26 33.73 -15.52
CA ARG A 122 -0.68 35.14 -15.57
C ARG A 122 0.23 36.08 -14.79
N SER A 123 1.18 35.57 -14.01
CA SER A 123 2.11 36.38 -13.21
C SER A 123 3.53 36.15 -13.69
N PRO A 124 4.16 37.17 -14.31
CA PRO A 124 5.58 37.11 -14.69
C PRO A 124 6.49 36.81 -13.49
N GLU A 125 6.15 37.34 -12.31
CA GLU A 125 6.92 37.09 -11.08
C GLU A 125 6.83 35.63 -10.65
N ALA A 126 5.63 35.04 -10.73
CA ALA A 126 5.41 33.63 -10.40
C ALA A 126 6.15 32.69 -11.39
N MET A 127 6.12 33.00 -12.69
CA MET A 127 6.85 32.23 -13.70
C MET A 127 8.37 32.36 -13.52
N ALA A 128 8.87 33.57 -13.31
CA ALA A 128 10.30 33.83 -13.10
C ALA A 128 10.84 33.19 -11.81
N ALA A 129 9.98 32.92 -10.82
CA ALA A 129 10.36 32.19 -9.61
C ALA A 129 10.61 30.69 -9.86
N LEU A 130 10.14 30.14 -10.99
CA LEU A 130 10.34 28.72 -11.33
C LEU A 130 11.70 28.45 -12.00
N GLY A 131 12.29 29.44 -12.66
CA GLY A 131 13.58 29.29 -13.33
C GLY A 131 13.92 30.46 -14.24
N SER A 132 15.15 30.44 -14.77
CA SER A 132 15.53 31.36 -15.85
C SER A 132 14.77 31.01 -17.13
N PRO A 133 14.58 31.95 -18.07
CA PRO A 133 13.94 31.66 -19.35
C PRO A 133 14.54 30.45 -20.09
N GLU A 134 15.87 30.33 -20.09
CA GLU A 134 16.58 29.19 -20.66
C GLU A 134 16.23 27.86 -19.96
N THR A 135 16.12 27.86 -18.63
CA THR A 135 15.74 26.66 -17.87
C THR A 135 14.31 26.22 -18.19
N LEU A 136 13.39 27.18 -18.33
CA LEU A 136 11.99 26.90 -18.64
C LEU A 136 11.81 26.42 -20.09
N ASP A 137 12.57 26.97 -21.02
CA ASP A 137 12.58 26.53 -22.42
C ASP A 137 13.10 25.09 -22.55
N THR A 138 14.23 24.77 -21.88
CA THR A 138 14.73 23.39 -21.79
C THR A 138 13.72 22.46 -21.13
N TYR A 139 13.03 22.91 -20.07
CA TYR A 139 11.98 22.12 -19.44
C TYR A 139 10.85 21.80 -20.42
N ALA A 140 10.38 22.78 -21.19
CA ALA A 140 9.27 22.61 -22.12
C ALA A 140 9.61 21.70 -23.31
N HIS A 141 10.82 21.82 -23.84
CA HIS A 141 11.22 21.14 -25.08
C HIS A 141 11.99 19.83 -24.87
N GLU A 142 12.80 19.72 -23.82
CA GLU A 142 13.77 18.62 -23.67
C GLU A 142 13.50 17.70 -22.48
N ALA A 143 12.87 18.21 -21.41
CA ALA A 143 12.71 17.42 -20.18
C ALA A 143 11.85 16.18 -20.37
N PHE A 144 10.93 16.18 -21.34
CA PHE A 144 10.05 15.03 -21.58
C PHE A 144 10.63 14.01 -22.58
N GLU A 145 11.47 14.42 -23.53
CA GLU A 145 12.08 13.51 -24.51
C GLU A 145 13.32 12.80 -23.96
N SER A 146 14.13 13.50 -23.16
CA SER A 146 15.30 12.94 -22.48
C SER A 146 14.96 11.94 -21.36
N TYR A 147 13.80 12.10 -20.71
CA TYR A 147 13.37 11.27 -19.58
C TYR A 147 13.17 9.78 -19.97
N TYR A 148 12.71 9.50 -21.18
CA TYR A 148 12.38 8.14 -21.63
C TYR A 148 13.54 7.37 -22.28
N SER A 149 14.71 7.98 -22.50
CA SER A 149 15.81 7.38 -23.27
C SER A 149 16.99 6.87 -22.43
N THR A 150 16.99 7.11 -21.11
CA THR A 150 18.17 6.86 -20.25
C THR A 150 18.26 5.43 -19.71
N TYR A 151 17.15 4.68 -19.64
CA TYR A 151 17.08 3.35 -19.01
C TYR A 151 16.37 2.32 -19.88
N SER A 152 16.58 1.02 -19.60
CA SER A 152 15.73 -0.04 -20.15
C SER A 152 14.30 0.10 -19.62
N ALA A 153 13.29 -0.18 -20.45
CA ALA A 153 11.89 -0.02 -20.04
C ALA A 153 11.51 -0.76 -18.74
N PRO A 154 11.97 -2.02 -18.48
CA PRO A 154 11.71 -2.69 -17.21
C PRO A 154 12.34 -1.99 -15.99
N ASP A 155 13.57 -1.50 -16.11
CA ASP A 155 14.27 -0.81 -15.00
C ASP A 155 13.60 0.54 -14.70
N PHE A 156 13.22 1.26 -15.76
CA PHE A 156 12.45 2.51 -15.65
C PHE A 156 11.09 2.28 -14.99
N ALA A 157 10.33 1.26 -15.42
CA ALA A 157 9.06 0.89 -14.81
C ALA A 157 9.21 0.62 -13.31
N ALA A 158 10.23 -0.14 -12.92
CA ALA A 158 10.50 -0.48 -11.53
C ALA A 158 10.85 0.77 -10.70
N ALA A 159 11.61 1.71 -11.25
CA ALA A 159 11.98 2.97 -10.59
C ALA A 159 10.76 3.85 -10.34
N VAL A 160 9.93 4.11 -11.36
CA VAL A 160 8.73 4.95 -11.22
C VAL A 160 7.73 4.30 -10.27
N TRP A 161 7.48 3.00 -10.43
CA TRP A 161 6.61 2.24 -9.53
C TRP A 161 7.08 2.34 -8.07
N THR A 162 8.36 2.07 -7.80
CA THR A 162 8.90 2.08 -6.43
C THR A 162 8.78 3.47 -5.80
N ASN A 163 9.07 4.52 -6.57
CA ASN A 163 8.94 5.90 -6.10
C ASN A 163 7.48 6.24 -5.75
N ASN A 164 6.55 5.98 -6.67
CA ASN A 164 5.14 6.32 -6.47
C ASN A 164 4.50 5.48 -5.36
N ALA A 165 4.85 4.19 -5.26
CA ALA A 165 4.40 3.33 -4.18
C ALA A 165 4.93 3.82 -2.82
N ARG A 166 6.19 4.26 -2.76
CA ARG A 166 6.77 4.84 -1.53
C ARG A 166 6.06 6.13 -1.12
N ILE A 167 5.81 7.05 -2.06
CA ILE A 167 5.09 8.32 -1.80
C ILE A 167 3.68 8.01 -1.28
N ALA A 168 2.93 7.11 -1.94
CA ALA A 168 1.60 6.71 -1.49
C ALA A 168 1.64 6.09 -0.09
N ALA A 169 2.60 5.19 0.19
CA ALA A 169 2.74 4.56 1.50
C ALA A 169 3.07 5.57 2.61
N ILE A 170 3.96 6.54 2.35
CA ILE A 170 4.28 7.62 3.30
C ILE A 170 3.05 8.49 3.56
N CYS A 171 2.29 8.83 2.53
CA CYS A 171 1.07 9.63 2.65
C CYS A 171 0.04 8.93 3.54
N VAL A 172 -0.19 7.62 3.30
CA VAL A 172 -1.11 6.80 4.09
C VAL A 172 -0.62 6.65 5.54
N ALA A 173 0.65 6.30 5.74
CA ALA A 173 1.23 6.09 7.07
C ALA A 173 1.29 7.39 7.90
N GLY A 174 1.56 8.52 7.25
CA GLY A 174 1.52 9.84 7.86
C GLY A 174 0.12 10.36 8.15
N GLY A 175 -0.92 9.60 7.78
CA GLY A 175 -2.33 9.94 7.97
C GLY A 175 -2.67 10.39 9.38
N ILE A 176 -2.06 9.78 10.41
CA ILE A 176 -2.33 10.13 11.81
C ILE A 176 -2.02 11.60 12.15
N THR A 177 -1.11 12.24 11.39
CA THR A 177 -0.74 13.64 11.58
C THR A 177 -1.75 14.62 10.99
N GLY A 178 -2.52 14.19 9.97
CA GLY A 178 -3.35 15.07 9.13
C GLY A 178 -2.54 16.03 8.24
N PHE A 179 -1.48 16.63 8.77
CA PHE A 179 -0.60 17.56 8.07
C PHE A 179 0.17 16.91 6.92
N LEU A 180 0.77 15.72 7.11
CA LEU A 180 1.60 15.11 6.07
C LEU A 180 0.82 14.81 4.78
N PRO A 181 -0.38 14.17 4.83
CA PRO A 181 -1.21 14.03 3.64
C PRO A 181 -1.54 15.36 2.96
N LEU A 182 -1.90 16.40 3.73
CA LEU A 182 -2.21 17.73 3.17
C LEU A 182 -1.00 18.34 2.47
N TYR A 183 0.18 18.25 3.09
CA TYR A 183 1.42 18.76 2.51
C TYR A 183 1.77 18.03 1.21
N MET A 184 1.64 16.70 1.17
CA MET A 184 1.92 15.91 -0.03
C MET A 184 0.94 16.21 -1.16
N LEU A 185 -0.36 16.32 -0.86
CA LEU A 185 -1.38 16.71 -1.83
C LEU A 185 -1.14 18.14 -2.36
N TYR A 186 -0.75 19.07 -1.48
CA TYR A 186 -0.39 20.43 -1.87
C TYR A 186 0.81 20.45 -2.82
N GLN A 187 1.89 19.74 -2.48
CA GLN A 187 3.08 19.65 -3.34
C GLN A 187 2.75 19.04 -4.70
N ASN A 188 1.92 18.00 -4.74
CA ASN A 188 1.48 17.38 -5.99
C ASN A 188 0.68 18.37 -6.85
N ALA A 189 -0.33 19.04 -6.27
CA ALA A 189 -1.15 20.03 -6.97
C ALA A 189 -0.32 21.19 -7.52
N VAL A 190 0.59 21.72 -6.70
CA VAL A 190 1.47 22.83 -7.09
C VAL A 190 2.40 22.39 -8.22
N GLY A 191 3.04 21.22 -8.10
CA GLY A 191 3.93 20.69 -9.13
C GLY A 191 3.23 20.48 -10.47
N VAL A 192 2.05 19.84 -10.47
CA VAL A 192 1.24 19.63 -11.67
C VAL A 192 0.78 20.96 -12.27
N GLY A 193 0.34 21.90 -11.44
CA GLY A 193 -0.10 23.23 -11.88
C GLY A 193 1.03 24.04 -12.51
N GLN A 194 2.21 24.08 -11.88
CA GLN A 194 3.40 24.77 -12.39
C GLN A 194 3.91 24.14 -13.68
N ALA A 195 4.00 22.80 -13.74
CA ALA A 195 4.38 22.10 -14.97
C ALA A 195 3.41 22.42 -16.12
N GLY A 196 2.10 22.37 -15.85
CA GLY A 196 1.08 22.75 -16.82
C GLY A 196 1.19 24.21 -17.28
N ALA A 197 1.55 25.13 -16.39
CA ALA A 197 1.76 26.54 -16.72
C ALA A 197 2.98 26.75 -17.63
N ILE A 198 4.13 26.13 -17.29
CA ILE A 198 5.34 26.22 -18.13
C ILE A 198 5.05 25.69 -19.53
N MET A 199 4.38 24.54 -19.63
CA MET A 199 4.04 23.93 -20.91
C MET A 199 3.01 24.76 -21.69
N ALA A 200 2.07 25.43 -21.01
CA ALA A 200 1.12 26.33 -21.66
C ALA A 200 1.77 27.61 -22.19
N ASP A 201 2.76 28.15 -21.47
CA ASP A 201 3.52 29.35 -21.87
C ASP A 201 4.33 29.12 -23.16
N HIS A 202 4.69 27.86 -23.45
CA HIS A 202 5.47 27.47 -24.63
C HIS A 202 4.62 26.80 -25.72
N ASP A 203 3.29 26.95 -25.71
CA ASP A 203 2.35 26.29 -26.65
C ASP A 203 2.40 24.74 -26.65
N MET A 204 2.97 24.14 -25.59
CA MET A 204 3.19 22.70 -25.42
C MET A 204 2.18 22.02 -24.49
N LEU A 205 1.10 22.71 -24.06
CA LEU A 205 0.09 22.15 -23.17
C LEU A 205 -0.55 20.87 -23.71
N GLY A 206 -0.79 20.80 -25.03
CA GLY A 206 -1.33 19.59 -25.67
C GLY A 206 -0.39 18.39 -25.59
N VAL A 207 0.92 18.64 -25.68
CA VAL A 207 1.97 17.62 -25.56
C VAL A 207 2.04 17.13 -24.11
N PHE A 208 2.06 18.05 -23.15
CA PHE A 208 2.02 17.74 -21.72
C PHE A 208 0.84 16.83 -21.34
N LEU A 209 -0.38 17.22 -21.74
CA LEU A 209 -1.57 16.42 -21.45
C LEU A 209 -1.51 15.05 -22.14
N SER A 210 -1.00 14.98 -23.37
CA SER A 210 -0.87 13.72 -24.11
C SER A 210 0.12 12.76 -23.45
N LEU A 211 1.25 13.27 -22.96
CA LEU A 211 2.28 12.50 -22.28
C LEU A 211 1.80 11.93 -20.95
N ILE A 212 1.12 12.74 -20.13
CA ILE A 212 0.69 12.34 -18.78
C ILE A 212 -0.57 11.48 -18.82
N SER A 213 -1.50 11.71 -19.75
CA SER A 213 -2.82 11.03 -19.75
C SER A 213 -2.77 9.49 -19.73
N PRO A 214 -1.88 8.79 -20.44
CA PRO A 214 -1.85 7.33 -20.44
C PRO A 214 -1.61 6.71 -19.06
N HIS A 215 -0.68 7.24 -18.27
CA HIS A 215 -0.31 6.67 -16.97
C HIS A 215 -0.79 7.54 -15.81
N GLY A 216 -0.59 8.85 -15.92
CA GLY A 216 -0.87 9.85 -14.88
C GLY A 216 -2.33 9.91 -14.45
N LEU A 217 -3.30 9.53 -15.29
CA LEU A 217 -4.70 9.40 -14.85
C LEU A 217 -4.86 8.41 -13.69
N LEU A 218 -4.18 7.26 -13.79
CA LEU A 218 -4.21 6.22 -12.76
C LEU A 218 -3.35 6.62 -11.55
N GLU A 219 -2.18 7.24 -11.78
CA GLU A 219 -1.28 7.68 -10.72
C GLU A 219 -1.87 8.79 -9.86
N LEU A 220 -2.40 9.85 -10.48
CA LEU A 220 -3.08 10.93 -9.78
C LEU A 220 -4.24 10.37 -8.96
N THR A 221 -5.02 9.45 -9.52
CA THR A 221 -6.09 8.78 -8.76
C THR A 221 -5.54 8.02 -7.55
N CYS A 222 -4.39 7.35 -7.68
CA CYS A 222 -3.74 6.67 -6.55
C CYS A 222 -3.27 7.66 -5.47
N ILE A 223 -2.74 8.83 -5.86
CA ILE A 223 -2.37 9.91 -4.95
C ILE A 223 -3.62 10.45 -4.21
N PHE A 224 -4.72 10.67 -4.94
CA PHE A 224 -5.99 11.13 -4.34
C PHE A 224 -6.52 10.12 -3.32
N ILE A 225 -6.46 8.83 -3.64
CA ILE A 225 -6.86 7.76 -2.73
C ILE A 225 -5.93 7.71 -1.52
N ALA A 226 -4.62 7.81 -1.70
CA ALA A 226 -3.65 7.81 -0.59
C ALA A 226 -3.91 8.97 0.37
N GLY A 227 -4.08 10.19 -0.17
CA GLY A 227 -4.42 11.38 0.59
C GLY A 227 -5.76 11.26 1.31
N ALA A 228 -6.79 10.77 0.61
CA ALA A 228 -8.11 10.52 1.19
C ALA A 228 -8.06 9.52 2.35
N ALA A 229 -7.28 8.44 2.20
CA ALA A 229 -7.13 7.42 3.21
C ALA A 229 -6.39 7.97 4.45
N GLY A 230 -5.31 8.73 4.24
CA GLY A 230 -4.57 9.41 5.32
C GLY A 230 -5.44 10.43 6.06
N LEU A 231 -6.18 11.28 5.35
CA LEU A 231 -7.09 12.25 5.94
C LEU A 231 -8.26 11.60 6.67
N LYS A 232 -8.78 10.47 6.16
CA LYS A 232 -9.84 9.70 6.83
C LYS A 232 -9.35 9.11 8.15
N LEU A 233 -8.10 8.66 8.23
CA LEU A 233 -7.50 8.20 9.50
C LEU A 233 -7.41 9.36 10.50
N PHE A 234 -6.87 10.52 10.07
CA PHE A 234 -6.84 11.72 10.91
C PHE A 234 -8.23 12.10 11.42
N TRP A 235 -9.21 12.15 10.53
CA TRP A 235 -10.59 12.44 10.89
C TRP A 235 -11.15 11.45 11.91
N THR A 236 -10.79 10.17 11.79
CA THR A 236 -11.25 9.13 12.73
C THR A 236 -10.61 9.28 14.12
N MET A 237 -9.38 9.80 14.20
CA MET A 237 -8.77 10.18 15.48
C MET A 237 -9.60 11.27 16.19
N LEU A 238 -10.07 12.27 15.43
CA LEU A 238 -10.83 13.40 15.95
C LEU A 238 -12.28 13.01 16.28
N VAL A 239 -12.92 12.26 15.38
CA VAL A 239 -14.33 11.89 15.42
C VAL A 239 -14.46 10.35 15.27
N PRO A 240 -14.19 9.58 16.34
CA PRO A 240 -14.22 8.11 16.30
C PRO A 240 -15.64 7.51 16.27
N GLY A 241 -16.66 8.36 16.46
CA GLY A 241 -18.06 7.92 16.56
C GLY A 241 -18.35 7.24 17.89
N ARG A 242 -18.97 6.05 17.85
CA ARG A 242 -19.39 5.30 19.04
C ARG A 242 -18.29 4.41 19.65
N ARG A 243 -17.14 4.30 18.99
CA ARG A 243 -16.01 3.48 19.44
C ARG A 243 -15.01 4.33 20.21
N SER A 244 -14.22 3.71 21.10
CA SER A 244 -13.03 4.38 21.64
C SER A 244 -12.08 4.77 20.51
N ARG A 245 -11.30 5.84 20.72
CA ARG A 245 -10.33 6.33 19.73
C ARG A 245 -9.35 5.23 19.31
N THR A 246 -8.84 4.47 20.27
CA THR A 246 -7.89 3.39 20.03
C THR A 246 -8.48 2.29 19.15
N ALA A 247 -9.71 1.84 19.46
CA ALA A 247 -10.39 0.83 18.66
C ALA A 247 -10.72 1.33 17.24
N ALA A 248 -11.19 2.58 17.12
CA ALA A 248 -11.49 3.18 15.83
C ALA A 248 -10.22 3.34 14.97
N LEU A 249 -9.12 3.79 15.56
CA LEU A 249 -7.83 3.94 14.88
C LEU A 249 -7.21 2.60 14.49
N ALA A 250 -7.32 1.57 15.33
CA ALA A 250 -6.82 0.24 15.00
C ALA A 250 -7.56 -0.34 13.78
N ALA A 251 -8.89 -0.22 13.75
CA ALA A 251 -9.71 -0.68 12.64
C ALA A 251 -9.44 0.10 11.34
N GLU A 252 -9.38 1.43 11.39
CA GLU A 252 -9.05 2.21 10.19
C GLU A 252 -7.60 2.03 9.75
N GLY A 253 -6.66 1.89 10.69
CA GLY A 253 -5.25 1.66 10.41
C GLY A 253 -5.00 0.35 9.66
N ARG A 254 -5.73 -0.73 9.99
CA ARG A 254 -5.65 -1.99 9.24
C ARG A 254 -6.29 -1.87 7.85
N ALA A 255 -7.43 -1.18 7.74
CA ALA A 255 -8.02 -0.87 6.44
C ALA A 255 -7.09 -0.04 5.54
N LEU A 256 -6.27 0.86 6.12
CA LEU A 256 -5.26 1.61 5.37
C LEU A 256 -4.16 0.72 4.78
N ILE A 257 -3.73 -0.34 5.47
CA ILE A 257 -2.76 -1.30 4.92
C ILE A 257 -3.35 -1.94 3.67
N THR A 258 -4.62 -2.35 3.73
CA THR A 258 -5.36 -2.88 2.57
C THR A 258 -5.39 -1.87 1.41
N VAL A 259 -5.65 -0.59 1.69
CA VAL A 259 -5.58 0.48 0.67
C VAL A 259 -4.17 0.58 0.08
N ALA A 260 -3.13 0.66 0.91
CA ALA A 260 -1.74 0.81 0.46
C ALA A 260 -1.27 -0.34 -0.44
N VAL A 261 -1.67 -1.58 -0.13
CA VAL A 261 -1.39 -2.75 -0.98
C VAL A 261 -2.15 -2.65 -2.31
N GLY A 262 -3.43 -2.25 -2.28
CA GLY A 262 -4.23 -2.02 -3.48
C GLY A 262 -3.64 -0.93 -4.38
N LEU A 263 -3.17 0.18 -3.79
CA LEU A 263 -2.50 1.26 -4.51
C LEU A 263 -1.18 0.84 -5.11
N THR A 264 -0.37 0.05 -4.38
CA THR A 264 0.89 -0.50 -4.92
C THR A 264 0.65 -1.31 -6.19
N ALA A 265 -0.43 -2.09 -6.25
CA ALA A 265 -0.80 -2.85 -7.45
C ALA A 265 -1.29 -1.94 -8.60
N ALA A 266 -2.11 -0.94 -8.31
CA ALA A 266 -2.58 0.02 -9.32
C ALA A 266 -1.42 0.88 -9.88
N LEU A 267 -0.49 1.31 -9.04
CA LEU A 267 0.71 2.03 -9.43
C LEU A 267 1.68 1.16 -10.26
N ALA A 268 1.72 -0.15 -10.01
CA ALA A 268 2.47 -1.06 -10.88
C ALA A 268 1.90 -1.08 -12.29
N VAL A 269 0.56 -1.08 -12.42
CA VAL A 269 -0.11 -0.97 -13.73
C VAL A 269 0.21 0.37 -14.38
N ALA A 270 0.20 1.46 -13.62
CA ALA A 270 0.56 2.78 -14.14
C ALA A 270 2.00 2.85 -14.65
N GLY A 271 2.97 2.36 -13.87
CA GLY A 271 4.39 2.30 -14.28
C GLY A 271 4.63 1.40 -15.49
N LEU A 272 3.85 0.32 -15.66
CA LEU A 272 3.87 -0.48 -16.90
C LEU A 272 3.32 0.31 -18.10
N ILE A 273 2.21 1.04 -17.91
CA ILE A 273 1.68 1.88 -18.98
C ILE A 273 2.70 2.97 -19.34
N GLU A 274 3.35 3.56 -18.35
CA GLU A 274 4.36 4.58 -18.59
C GLU A 274 5.57 4.04 -19.36
N ALA A 275 6.14 2.93 -18.92
CA ALA A 275 7.36 2.40 -19.50
C ALA A 275 7.15 1.75 -20.88
N PHE A 276 5.97 1.23 -21.17
CA PHE A 276 5.72 0.46 -22.40
C PHE A 276 4.76 1.15 -23.36
N VAL A 277 3.72 1.85 -22.88
CA VAL A 277 2.68 2.45 -23.73
C VAL A 277 3.01 3.89 -24.07
N THR A 278 3.50 4.69 -23.11
CA THR A 278 3.87 6.10 -23.36
C THR A 278 4.93 6.23 -24.48
N PRO A 279 6.05 5.48 -24.48
CA PRO A 279 7.05 5.58 -25.54
C PRO A 279 6.69 4.80 -26.82
N ALA A 280 5.65 3.98 -26.83
CA ALA A 280 5.32 3.15 -28.00
C ALA A 280 5.01 4.02 -29.24
N PRO A 281 5.43 3.60 -30.45
CA PRO A 281 5.16 4.32 -31.71
C PRO A 281 3.72 4.04 -32.21
N ILE A 282 2.73 4.30 -31.36
CA ILE A 282 1.29 4.13 -31.65
C ILE A 282 0.55 5.46 -31.47
N PRO A 283 -0.64 5.65 -32.09
CA PRO A 283 -1.38 6.91 -31.98
C PRO A 283 -1.72 7.30 -30.54
N TRP A 284 -1.61 8.59 -30.21
CA TRP A 284 -1.92 9.13 -28.87
C TRP A 284 -3.30 8.74 -28.35
N LEU A 285 -4.32 8.72 -29.22
CA LEU A 285 -5.67 8.31 -28.85
C LEU A 285 -5.71 6.89 -28.27
N VAL A 286 -4.90 5.97 -28.82
CA VAL A 286 -4.82 4.59 -28.32
C VAL A 286 -4.15 4.55 -26.94
N LYS A 287 -3.06 5.31 -26.76
CA LYS A 287 -2.36 5.42 -25.46
C LYS A 287 -3.29 5.97 -24.37
N ILE A 288 -4.01 7.04 -24.69
CA ILE A 288 -4.98 7.68 -23.77
C ILE A 288 -6.14 6.72 -23.46
N ALA A 289 -6.64 5.97 -24.45
CA ALA A 289 -7.69 4.99 -24.24
C ALA A 289 -7.26 3.85 -23.31
N ILE A 290 -6.00 3.38 -23.41
CA ILE A 290 -5.43 2.39 -22.49
C ILE A 290 -5.41 2.93 -21.06
N GLY A 291 -4.91 4.16 -20.87
CA GLY A 291 -4.88 4.81 -19.57
C GLY A 291 -6.25 5.05 -18.95
N ALA A 292 -7.17 5.61 -19.74
CA ALA A 292 -8.56 5.80 -19.35
C ALA A 292 -9.25 4.47 -19.02
N GLY A 293 -8.95 3.41 -19.77
CA GLY A 293 -9.42 2.05 -19.50
C GLY A 293 -8.92 1.50 -18.16
N ALA A 294 -7.64 1.70 -17.85
CA ALA A 294 -7.06 1.29 -16.57
C ALA A 294 -7.68 2.06 -15.38
N LEU A 295 -7.88 3.37 -15.53
CA LEU A 295 -8.60 4.19 -14.55
C LEU A 295 -10.06 3.73 -14.38
N ALA A 296 -10.76 3.50 -15.50
CA ALA A 296 -12.14 3.01 -15.48
C ALA A 296 -12.23 1.64 -14.80
N LEU A 297 -11.25 0.76 -15.00
CA LEU A 297 -11.17 -0.53 -14.33
C LEU A 297 -10.99 -0.36 -12.81
N LEU A 298 -10.12 0.54 -12.34
CA LEU A 298 -9.94 0.83 -10.92
C LEU A 298 -11.25 1.34 -10.28
N TRP A 299 -11.94 2.26 -10.94
CA TRP A 299 -13.23 2.77 -10.45
C TRP A 299 -14.34 1.73 -10.51
N ALA A 300 -14.42 0.92 -11.57
CA ALA A 300 -15.37 -0.18 -11.67
C ALA A 300 -15.13 -1.22 -10.56
N TYR A 301 -13.87 -1.58 -10.33
CA TYR A 301 -13.45 -2.45 -9.24
C TYR A 301 -13.86 -1.87 -7.87
N THR A 302 -13.61 -0.58 -7.64
CA THR A 302 -14.00 0.12 -6.40
C THR A 302 -15.52 0.17 -6.23
N LEU A 303 -16.26 0.56 -7.25
CA LEU A 303 -17.70 0.85 -7.15
C LEU A 303 -18.58 -0.41 -7.23
N ILE A 304 -18.23 -1.38 -8.07
CA ILE A 304 -19.03 -2.58 -8.28
C ILE A 304 -18.71 -3.60 -7.18
N LEU A 305 -17.46 -4.05 -7.09
CA LEU A 305 -17.07 -5.04 -6.09
C LEU A 305 -17.09 -4.45 -4.69
N GLY A 306 -16.65 -3.21 -4.51
CA GLY A 306 -16.62 -2.57 -3.20
C GLY A 306 -18.01 -2.31 -2.62
N ARG A 307 -18.99 -1.91 -3.45
CA ARG A 307 -20.39 -1.81 -3.02
C ARG A 307 -20.93 -3.16 -2.57
N SER A 308 -20.67 -4.21 -3.35
CA SER A 308 -21.12 -5.57 -3.00
C SER A 308 -20.47 -6.07 -1.71
N ALA A 309 -19.17 -5.84 -1.53
CA ALA A 309 -18.43 -6.27 -0.36
C ALA A 309 -18.88 -5.54 0.91
N VAL A 310 -19.07 -4.21 0.84
CA VAL A 310 -19.60 -3.43 1.97
C VAL A 310 -21.04 -3.83 2.32
N ALA A 311 -21.89 -4.11 1.32
CA ALA A 311 -23.23 -4.63 1.56
C ALA A 311 -23.22 -6.00 2.25
N ALA A 312 -22.19 -6.81 2.01
CA ALA A 312 -21.94 -8.08 2.69
C ALA A 312 -21.24 -7.95 4.06
N GLY A 313 -20.98 -6.72 4.53
CA GLY A 313 -20.38 -6.45 5.84
C GLY A 313 -18.85 -6.33 5.85
N SER A 314 -18.17 -6.43 4.70
CA SER A 314 -16.72 -6.25 4.62
C SER A 314 -16.34 -4.79 4.89
N THR A 315 -15.38 -4.58 5.78
CA THR A 315 -14.87 -3.24 6.14
C THR A 315 -13.55 -2.89 5.47
N GLY A 316 -12.92 -3.85 4.78
CA GLY A 316 -11.56 -3.74 4.28
C GLY A 316 -10.49 -3.99 5.36
N ASP A 317 -10.91 -4.37 6.56
CA ASP A 317 -10.04 -4.81 7.65
C ASP A 317 -9.41 -6.18 7.34
N LEU A 318 -8.20 -6.42 7.87
CA LEU A 318 -7.56 -7.73 7.91
C LEU A 318 -8.22 -8.56 9.04
N GLU A 319 -8.42 -9.88 8.86
CA GLU A 319 -9.22 -10.68 9.80
C GLU A 319 -8.64 -10.69 11.23
N GLU A 320 -9.46 -11.04 12.23
CA GLU A 320 -9.05 -11.12 13.66
C GLU A 320 -7.84 -12.06 13.87
N ASP A 321 -7.71 -13.08 13.03
CA ASP A 321 -6.63 -14.05 12.96
C ASP A 321 -5.31 -13.48 12.40
N GLU A 322 -5.36 -12.36 11.68
CA GLU A 322 -4.20 -11.57 11.22
C GLU A 322 -3.98 -10.28 12.05
N ALA A 323 -5.03 -9.74 12.68
CA ALA A 323 -5.05 -8.48 13.41
C ALA A 323 -4.58 -8.57 14.87
N GLY A 324 -4.46 -9.78 15.43
CA GLY A 324 -4.24 -9.99 16.86
C GLY A 324 -5.51 -9.75 17.69
N TYR A 325 -5.61 -10.40 18.85
CA TYR A 325 -6.79 -10.34 19.72
C TYR A 325 -7.21 -8.90 20.05
N VAL A 326 -8.44 -8.53 19.67
CA VAL A 326 -9.08 -7.28 20.09
C VAL A 326 -9.92 -7.55 21.32
N GLN A 327 -9.76 -6.76 22.40
CA GLN A 327 -10.67 -6.86 23.54
C GLN A 327 -12.04 -6.26 23.19
N PRO A 328 -13.16 -6.95 23.48
CA PRO A 328 -14.48 -6.37 23.32
C PRO A 328 -14.69 -5.23 24.31
N GLU A 329 -15.07 -4.05 23.82
CA GLU A 329 -15.52 -2.93 24.65
C GLU A 329 -17.06 -2.88 24.66
N ALA A 330 -17.64 -2.62 25.83
CA ALA A 330 -19.07 -2.39 25.98
C ALA A 330 -19.43 -1.02 25.39
N GLY A 331 -20.45 -0.98 24.53
CA GLY A 331 -20.91 0.22 23.82
C GLY A 331 -21.92 1.08 24.58
#